data_AF-A0A1Q4AS41-F1
#
_entry.id   AF-A0A1Q4AS41-F1
#
_cell.length_a   1.000
_cell.length_b   1.000
_cell.length_c   1.000
_cell.angle_alpha   90.00
_cell.angle_beta   90.00
_cell.angle_gamma   90.00
#
_symmetry.space_group_name_H-M   'P 1'
#
loop_
_entity.id
_entity.type
_entity.pdbx_description
1 polymer ?
#
loop_
_entity_poly.entity_id
_entity_poly.type
_entity_poly.pdbx_seq_one_letter_code
_entity_poly.pdbx_strand_id
1 'polypeptide(L)'
;MDARAAALEAQLRQLVSALDRLVAARRDLVPAPATFWAGASREAYDRALVSLDGELGSVIDAVALAQRSTVLAIAGELRHV
;
A
#
# COMPACT_ATOMS: atom_id res chain seq x y z
N MET A 1 -17.04 20.09 16.10
CA MET A 1 -15.97 19.14 15.77
C MET A 1 -14.67 19.91 15.72
N ASP A 2 -13.67 19.47 16.47
CA ASP A 2 -12.34 20.10 16.48
C ASP A 2 -11.69 20.02 15.10
N ALA A 3 -11.10 21.13 14.64
CA ALA A 3 -10.43 21.23 13.34
C ALA A 3 -9.36 20.14 13.14
N ARG A 4 -8.75 19.70 14.24
CA ARG A 4 -7.79 18.59 14.28
C ARG A 4 -8.40 17.23 13.98
N ALA A 5 -9.57 16.91 14.56
CA ALA A 5 -10.28 15.66 14.28
C ALA A 5 -10.71 15.60 12.80
N ALA A 6 -11.23 16.71 12.26
CA ALA A 6 -11.59 16.79 10.85
C ALA A 6 -10.39 16.62 9.90
N ALA A 7 -9.21 17.15 10.28
CA ALA A 7 -7.97 16.96 9.51
C ALA A 7 -7.50 15.49 9.51
N LEU A 8 -7.56 14.82 10.67
CA LEU A 8 -7.20 13.40 10.78
C LEU A 8 -8.15 12.51 9.97
N GLU A 9 -9.45 12.79 9.98
CA GLU A 9 -10.43 12.07 9.15
C GLU A 9 -10.15 12.27 7.64
N ALA A 10 -9.80 13.48 7.22
CA ALA A 10 -9.44 13.76 5.84
C ALA A 10 -8.17 12.99 5.42
N GLN A 11 -7.14 12.98 6.27
CA GLN A 11 -5.92 12.19 6.05
C GLN A 11 -6.22 10.69 5.98
N LEU A 12 -7.08 10.17 6.86
CA LEU A 12 -7.48 8.77 6.84
C LEU A 12 -8.15 8.39 5.51
N ARG A 13 -9.08 9.22 5.01
CA ARG A 13 -9.72 8.99 3.70
C ARG A 13 -8.71 8.98 2.55
N GLN A 14 -7.72 9.86 2.59
CA GLN A 14 -6.65 9.90 1.59
C GLN A 14 -5.79 8.63 1.64
N LEU A 15 -5.42 8.16 2.82
CA LEU A 15 -4.63 6.95 3.01
C LEU A 15 -5.37 5.69 2.55
N VAL A 16 -6.68 5.58 2.84
CA VAL A 16 -7.53 4.49 2.32
C VAL A 16 -7.53 4.50 0.79
N SER A 17 -7.80 5.65 0.17
CA SER A 17 -7.80 5.77 -1.30
C SER A 17 -6.43 5.48 -1.92
N ALA A 18 -5.33 5.83 -1.25
CA ALA A 18 -3.98 5.52 -1.70
C ALA A 18 -3.70 4.01 -1.62
N LEU A 19 -4.11 3.37 -0.51
CA LEU A 19 -3.94 1.94 -0.31
C LEU A 19 -4.71 1.13 -1.37
N ASP A 20 -5.96 1.47 -1.65
CA ASP A 20 -6.77 0.80 -2.68
C ASP A 20 -6.11 0.91 -4.07
N ARG A 21 -5.59 2.10 -4.40
CA ARG A 21 -4.89 2.33 -5.67
C ARG A 21 -3.58 1.54 -5.75
N LEU A 22 -2.83 1.42 -4.67
CA LEU A 22 -1.59 0.63 -4.64
C LEU A 22 -1.87 -0.86 -4.78
N VAL A 23 -2.91 -1.38 -4.13
CA VAL A 23 -3.32 -2.79 -4.26
C VAL A 23 -3.76 -3.09 -5.70
N ALA A 24 -4.53 -2.20 -6.32
CA ALA A 24 -4.90 -2.33 -7.73
C ALA A 24 -3.67 -2.27 -8.65
N ALA A 25 -2.80 -1.28 -8.45
CA ALA A 25 -1.57 -1.12 -9.24
C ALA A 25 -0.65 -2.35 -9.11
N ARG A 26 -0.52 -2.95 -7.92
CA ARG A 26 0.26 -4.16 -7.74
C ARG A 26 -0.25 -5.32 -8.59
N ARG A 27 -1.58 -5.51 -8.64
CA ARG A 27 -2.19 -6.54 -9.48
C ARG A 27 -1.90 -6.32 -10.97
N ASP A 28 -1.86 -5.07 -11.40
CA ASP A 28 -1.68 -4.73 -12.81
C ASP A 28 -0.20 -4.67 -13.23
N LEU A 29 0.72 -4.34 -12.30
CA LEU A 29 2.15 -4.19 -12.54
C LEU A 29 2.96 -5.48 -12.34
N VAL A 30 2.45 -6.43 -11.53
CA VAL A 30 3.09 -7.73 -11.32
C VAL A 30 2.29 -8.78 -12.12
N PRO A 31 2.55 -8.92 -13.43
CA PRO A 31 1.90 -9.95 -14.23
C PRO A 31 2.30 -11.35 -13.75
N ALA A 32 1.50 -12.34 -14.12
CA ALA A 32 1.87 -13.74 -13.92
C ALA A 32 3.21 -14.05 -14.64
N PRO A 33 4.01 -15.00 -14.12
CA PRO A 33 5.22 -15.47 -14.78
C PRO A 33 4.95 -15.83 -16.25
N ALA A 34 5.73 -15.26 -17.16
CA ALA A 34 5.53 -15.45 -18.59
C ALA A 34 6.08 -16.81 -19.03
N THR A 35 5.22 -17.63 -19.64
CA THR A 35 5.57 -18.99 -20.09
C THR A 35 6.33 -19.02 -21.42
N PHE A 36 6.42 -17.89 -22.13
CA PHE A 36 7.10 -17.80 -23.42
C PHE A 36 8.63 -17.66 -23.29
N TRP A 37 9.13 -17.18 -22.14
CA TRP A 37 10.57 -17.13 -21.88
C TRP A 37 11.12 -18.51 -21.50
N ALA A 38 12.37 -18.77 -21.86
CA ALA A 38 13.06 -20.01 -21.53
C ALA A 38 14.45 -19.75 -20.92
N GLY A 39 14.94 -20.73 -20.14
CA GLY A 39 16.29 -20.72 -19.55
C GLY A 39 16.60 -19.46 -18.74
N ALA A 40 17.81 -18.94 -18.87
CA ALA A 40 18.31 -17.79 -18.13
C ALA A 40 17.45 -16.51 -18.30
N SER A 41 16.80 -16.33 -19.46
CA SER A 41 15.92 -15.18 -19.71
C SER A 41 14.64 -15.25 -18.88
N ARG A 42 14.07 -16.46 -18.71
CA ARG A 42 12.95 -16.68 -17.80
C ARG A 42 13.34 -16.42 -16.36
N GLU A 43 14.48 -16.96 -15.91
CA GLU A 43 14.97 -16.74 -14.55
C GLU A 43 15.25 -15.26 -14.24
N ALA A 44 15.76 -14.50 -15.20
CA ALA A 44 15.95 -13.05 -15.04
C ALA A 44 14.61 -12.30 -14.95
N TYR A 45 13.65 -12.66 -15.80
CA TYR A 45 12.30 -12.09 -15.79
C TYR A 45 11.55 -12.40 -14.48
N ASP A 46 11.54 -13.66 -14.05
CA ASP A 46 10.87 -14.09 -12.82
C ASP A 46 11.49 -13.40 -11.59
N ARG A 47 12.82 -13.25 -11.54
CA ARG A 47 13.50 -12.48 -10.48
C ARG A 47 13.11 -11.00 -10.47
N ALA A 48 13.01 -10.38 -11.65
CA ALA A 48 12.57 -8.99 -11.76
C ALA A 48 11.13 -8.81 -11.23
N LEU A 49 10.23 -9.74 -11.55
CA LEU A 49 8.86 -9.73 -11.02
C LEU A 49 8.81 -9.90 -9.50
N VAL A 50 9.60 -10.82 -8.95
CA VAL A 50 9.69 -11.00 -7.48
C VAL A 50 10.22 -9.75 -6.79
N SER A 51 11.24 -9.10 -7.35
CA SER A 51 11.78 -7.85 -6.80
C SER A 51 10.73 -6.73 -6.81
N LEU A 52 10.03 -6.58 -7.95
CA LEU A 52 8.96 -5.60 -8.09
C LEU A 52 7.81 -5.84 -7.11
N ASP A 53 7.39 -7.09 -6.94
CA ASP A 53 6.34 -7.47 -5.98
C ASP A 53 6.74 -7.15 -4.54
N GLY A 54 8.01 -7.40 -4.18
CA GLY A 54 8.57 -7.07 -2.87
C GLY A 54 8.61 -5.57 -2.60
N GLU A 55 9.06 -4.76 -3.56
CA GLU A 55 9.08 -3.30 -3.45
C GLU A 55 7.66 -2.72 -3.28
N LEU A 56 6.71 -3.17 -4.11
CA LEU A 56 5.31 -2.76 -4.02
C LEU A 56 4.68 -3.20 -2.68
N GLY A 57 5.01 -4.41 -2.20
CA GLY A 57 4.60 -4.89 -0.89
C GLY A 57 5.07 -3.96 0.24
N SER A 58 6.34 -3.55 0.21
CA SER A 58 6.88 -2.61 1.21
C SER A 58 6.17 -1.26 1.21
N VAL A 59 5.85 -0.71 0.03
CA VAL A 59 5.11 0.55 -0.09
C VAL A 59 3.68 0.40 0.45
N ILE A 60 2.99 -0.69 0.12
CA ILE A 60 1.65 -1.01 0.65
C ILE A 60 1.68 -1.09 2.18
N ASP A 61 2.66 -1.79 2.75
CA ASP A 61 2.80 -1.96 4.20
C ASP A 61 3.05 -0.62 4.91
N ALA A 62 3.86 0.26 4.32
CA ALA A 62 4.12 1.59 4.85
C ALA A 62 2.86 2.46 4.88
N VAL A 63 2.05 2.44 3.82
CA VAL A 63 0.77 3.18 3.76
C VAL A 63 -0.25 2.59 4.73
N ALA A 64 -0.34 1.25 4.82
CA ALA A 64 -1.21 0.59 5.79
C ALA A 64 -0.81 0.89 7.24
N LEU A 65 0.49 1.01 7.53
CA LEU A 65 0.98 1.44 8.84
C LEU A 65 0.54 2.88 9.14
N ALA A 66 0.75 3.81 8.20
CA ALA A 66 0.31 5.20 8.35
C ALA A 66 -1.20 5.28 8.62
N GLN A 67 -2.01 4.53 7.87
CA GLN A 67 -3.46 4.43 8.07
C GLN A 67 -3.81 3.98 9.49
N ARG A 68 -3.19 2.88 9.98
CA ARG A 68 -3.42 2.37 11.34
C ARG A 68 -3.03 3.40 12.40
N SER A 69 -1.90 4.09 12.23
CA SER A 69 -1.46 5.16 13.13
C SER A 69 -2.45 6.33 13.16
N THR A 70 -3.03 6.72 12.02
CA THR A 70 -4.06 7.76 11.97
C THR A 70 -5.34 7.33 12.69
N VAL A 71 -5.77 6.07 12.54
CA VAL A 71 -6.93 5.53 13.28
C VAL A 71 -6.69 5.59 14.79
N LEU A 72 -5.50 5.19 15.26
CA LEU A 72 -5.14 5.27 16.68
C LEU A 72 -5.10 6.72 17.19
N ALA A 73 -4.61 7.66 16.39
CA ALA A 73 -4.61 9.08 16.74
C ALA A 73 -6.04 9.60 16.93
N ILE A 74 -6.96 9.29 16.01
CA ILE A 74 -8.39 9.66 16.13
C ILE A 74 -9.01 9.06 17.41
N ALA A 75 -8.76 7.78 17.67
CA ALA A 75 -9.27 7.11 18.86
C ALA A 75 -8.70 7.70 20.17
N GLY A 76 -7.46 8.17 20.15
CA GLY A 76 -6.82 8.89 21.25
C GLY A 76 -7.48 10.25 21.50
N GLU A 77 -7.70 11.04 20.46
CA GLU A 77 -8.38 12.35 20.57
C GLU A 77 -9.79 12.20 21.18
N LEU A 78 -10.56 11.20 20.73
CA LEU A 78 -11.91 10.93 21.27
C LEU A 78 -11.94 10.53 22.76
N ARG A 79 -10.81 10.12 23.34
CA ARG A 79 -10.70 9.75 24.77
C ARG A 79 -10.34 10.95 25.66
N HIS A 80 -9.82 12.03 25.08
CA HIS A 80 -9.36 13.21 25.79
C HIS A 80 -10.35 14.40 25.71
N VAL A 81 -11.44 14.25 24.96
CA VAL A 81 -12.60 15.16 24.89
C VAL A 81 -13.70 14.66 25.81
#